data_AF-A0A532TX92-F1
#
_entry.id   AF-A0A532TX92-F1
#
_cell.length_a   1.000
_cell.length_b   1.000
_cell.length_c   1.000
_cell.angle_alpha   90.00
_cell.angle_beta   90.00
_cell.angle_gamma   90.00
#
_symmetry.space_group_name_H-M   'P 1'
#
loop_
_entity.id
_entity.type
_entity.pdbx_description
1 polymer ?
#
loop_
_entity_poly.entity_id
_entity_poly.type
_entity_poly.pdbx_seq_one_letter_code
_entity_poly.pdbx_strand_id
1 'polypeptide(L)'
;MQNKIIIEKIRDFLERERKHGKLLVFYRSDSNHTAILDNFGIKVELNKFKEIILEEETGIELGGMKKKSFSIIFPIEDAQLIDTGKISLLGPEIDKCLDKNIDFGMMILIGVENSTEKDINELRQLSFISNGMEGFSIRTIPRRFWCRLSTSTLQKGFSFEFLGNAIISLYKQKFKGLVKTIEVILISSYPDSIKNFITLSSEITDRFKEKWRKKIEEWKKRIDCDYDWGCEICPYQEECLDIKQVLVLREEIEK
;
A
#
# COMPACT_ATOMS: atom_id res chain seq x y z
N MET A 1 -16.63 -3.72 -15.96
CA MET A 1 -16.87 -5.19 -15.92
C MET A 1 -15.68 -5.97 -15.34
N GLN A 2 -14.45 -5.77 -15.83
CA GLN A 2 -13.27 -6.50 -15.33
C GLN A 2 -12.93 -6.23 -13.85
N ASN A 3 -13.06 -4.99 -13.37
CA ASN A 3 -12.79 -4.64 -11.96
C ASN A 3 -13.77 -5.33 -10.99
N LYS A 4 -15.04 -5.46 -11.37
CA LYS A 4 -16.05 -6.18 -10.60
C LYS A 4 -15.66 -7.64 -10.37
N ILE A 5 -15.27 -8.35 -11.44
CA ILE A 5 -14.83 -9.75 -11.37
C ILE A 5 -13.63 -9.89 -10.43
N ILE A 6 -12.66 -8.97 -10.50
CA ILE A 6 -11.48 -9.00 -9.63
C ILE A 6 -11.87 -8.83 -8.16
N ILE A 7 -12.73 -7.88 -7.85
CA ILE A 7 -13.19 -7.62 -6.47
C ILE A 7 -14.01 -8.81 -5.95
N GLU A 8 -14.86 -9.41 -6.78
CA GLU A 8 -15.59 -10.64 -6.45
C GLU A 8 -14.62 -11.79 -6.15
N LYS A 9 -13.60 -12.02 -7.00
CA LYS A 9 -12.57 -13.03 -6.74
C LYS A 9 -11.84 -12.79 -5.41
N ILE A 10 -11.55 -11.54 -5.05
CA ILE A 10 -10.90 -11.18 -3.77
C ILE A 10 -11.81 -11.50 -2.59
N ARG A 11 -13.10 -11.17 -2.68
CA ARG A 11 -14.09 -11.48 -1.64
C ARG A 11 -14.27 -12.98 -1.48
N ASP A 12 -14.39 -13.70 -2.60
CA ASP A 12 -14.48 -15.16 -2.63
C ASP A 12 -13.25 -15.82 -2.03
N PHE A 13 -12.06 -15.25 -2.23
CA PHE A 13 -10.85 -15.70 -1.58
C PHE A 13 -10.94 -15.58 -0.06
N LEU A 14 -11.32 -14.41 0.47
CA LEU A 14 -11.43 -14.21 1.92
C LEU A 14 -12.45 -15.18 2.55
N GLU A 15 -13.63 -15.32 1.95
CA GLU A 15 -14.65 -16.25 2.43
C GLU A 15 -14.22 -17.71 2.32
N ARG A 16 -13.46 -18.07 1.29
CA ARG A 16 -12.88 -19.41 1.17
C ARG A 16 -11.89 -19.67 2.29
N GLU A 17 -10.98 -18.75 2.58
CA GLU A 17 -10.01 -18.90 3.66
C GLU A 17 -10.71 -19.06 5.02
N ARG A 18 -11.76 -18.26 5.26
CA ARG A 18 -12.63 -18.40 6.44
C ARG A 18 -13.27 -19.79 6.54
N LYS A 19 -13.81 -20.31 5.43
CA LYS A 19 -14.39 -21.67 5.37
C LYS A 19 -13.37 -22.77 5.65
N HIS A 20 -12.09 -22.54 5.36
CA HIS A 20 -10.98 -23.44 5.73
C HIS A 20 -10.52 -23.26 7.19
N GLY A 21 -11.28 -22.54 8.02
CA GLY A 21 -11.03 -22.39 9.45
C GLY A 21 -10.05 -21.27 9.81
N LYS A 22 -9.64 -20.43 8.86
CA LYS A 22 -8.79 -19.26 9.16
C LYS A 22 -9.61 -18.13 9.79
N LEU A 23 -8.99 -17.40 10.70
CA LEU A 23 -9.61 -16.27 11.36
C LEU A 23 -9.79 -15.12 10.36
N LEU A 24 -11.03 -14.71 10.16
CA LEU A 24 -11.40 -13.53 9.37
C LEU A 24 -12.27 -12.61 10.23
N VAL A 25 -11.77 -11.42 10.50
CA VAL A 25 -12.44 -10.38 11.29
C VAL A 25 -12.71 -9.19 10.39
N PHE A 26 -13.86 -8.54 10.60
CA PHE A 26 -14.22 -7.31 9.90
C PHE A 26 -14.37 -6.19 10.91
N TYR A 27 -13.81 -5.04 10.58
CA TYR A 27 -14.01 -3.77 11.27
C TYR A 27 -14.67 -2.79 10.32
N ARG A 28 -15.33 -1.78 10.89
CA ARG A 28 -15.96 -0.72 10.12
C ARG A 28 -15.45 0.62 10.60
N SER A 29 -14.87 1.37 9.67
CA SER A 29 -14.44 2.73 9.89
C SER A 29 -15.66 3.65 9.77
N ASP A 30 -16.19 4.07 10.91
CA ASP A 30 -17.31 5.03 10.97
C ASP A 30 -16.89 6.39 10.41
N SER A 31 -17.85 7.15 9.87
CA SER A 31 -17.61 8.49 9.27
C SER A 31 -16.91 9.49 10.20
N ASN A 32 -16.88 9.22 11.52
CA ASN A 32 -16.17 10.01 12.53
C ASN A 32 -14.79 9.41 12.85
N HIS A 33 -13.98 9.13 11.82
CA HIS A 33 -12.68 8.46 11.91
C HIS A 33 -11.73 9.08 12.96
N THR A 34 -11.84 10.39 13.19
CA THR A 34 -11.08 11.12 14.21
C THR A 34 -11.36 10.60 15.61
N ALA A 35 -12.62 10.32 15.98
CA ALA A 35 -12.95 9.87 17.32
C ALA A 35 -12.36 8.49 17.67
N ILE A 36 -12.29 7.58 16.69
CA ILE A 36 -11.63 6.28 16.89
C ILE A 36 -10.13 6.50 17.07
N LEU A 37 -9.50 7.31 16.23
CA LEU A 37 -8.06 7.59 16.32
C LEU A 37 -7.69 8.33 17.62
N ASP A 38 -8.55 9.25 18.09
CA ASP A 38 -8.38 10.00 19.33
C ASP A 38 -8.52 9.10 20.58
N ASN A 39 -9.26 7.98 20.48
CA ASN A 39 -9.35 6.99 21.55
C ASN A 39 -8.05 6.19 21.73
N PHE A 40 -7.19 6.13 20.70
CA PHE A 40 -5.86 5.53 20.83
C PHE A 40 -4.85 6.58 21.30
N GLY A 41 -3.93 6.19 22.18
CA GLY A 41 -2.82 7.07 22.59
C GLY A 41 -1.76 7.32 21.50
N ILE A 42 -2.07 6.99 20.25
CA ILE A 42 -1.19 6.97 19.08
C ILE A 42 -1.62 8.09 18.14
N LYS A 43 -0.72 9.02 17.85
CA LYS A 43 -1.06 10.17 17.04
C LYS A 43 -1.04 9.85 15.54
N VAL A 44 -2.03 10.38 14.82
CA VAL A 44 -2.14 10.29 13.36
C VAL A 44 -2.29 11.68 12.77
N GLU A 45 -1.31 12.12 11.98
CA GLU A 45 -1.31 13.43 11.35
C GLU A 45 -0.39 13.42 10.13
N LEU A 46 -0.88 13.90 8.98
CA LEU A 46 -0.15 13.85 7.72
C LEU A 46 1.23 14.49 7.81
N ASN A 47 2.25 13.73 7.40
CA ASN A 47 3.64 14.18 7.26
C ASN A 47 4.32 14.68 8.55
N LYS A 48 3.76 14.40 9.73
CA LYS A 48 4.30 14.84 11.02
C LYS A 48 5.40 13.93 11.57
N PHE A 49 5.27 12.63 11.40
CA PHE A 49 6.11 11.63 12.07
C PHE A 49 7.14 11.05 11.10
N LYS A 50 8.24 11.76 10.84
CA LYS A 50 9.30 11.33 9.90
C LYS A 50 10.40 10.49 10.57
N GLU A 51 10.04 9.78 11.64
CA GLU A 51 10.98 9.04 12.47
C GLU A 51 11.47 7.78 11.75
N ILE A 52 12.72 7.41 12.01
CA ILE A 52 13.28 6.12 11.59
C ILE A 52 13.26 5.21 12.81
N ILE A 53 12.53 4.09 12.71
CA ILE A 53 12.47 3.11 13.79
C ILE A 53 13.69 2.19 13.66
N LEU A 54 14.57 2.28 14.65
CA LEU A 54 15.75 1.43 14.73
C LEU A 54 15.37 -0.02 15.10
N GLU A 55 16.29 -0.95 14.90
CA GLU A 55 16.02 -2.38 15.18
C GLU A 55 15.76 -2.59 16.68
N GLU A 56 16.47 -1.87 17.55
CA GLU A 56 16.36 -1.94 19.00
C GLU A 56 15.00 -1.39 19.50
N GLU A 57 14.41 -0.47 18.75
CA GLU A 57 13.11 0.14 19.06
C GLU A 57 11.94 -0.67 18.49
N THR A 58 12.22 -1.57 17.54
CA THR A 58 11.21 -2.34 16.83
C THR A 58 10.56 -3.36 17.77
N GLY A 59 9.27 -3.17 18.03
CA GLY A 59 8.47 -4.11 18.79
C GLY A 59 8.03 -5.30 17.93
N ILE A 60 7.59 -5.01 16.69
CA ILE A 60 7.22 -6.02 15.70
C ILE A 60 7.54 -5.54 14.28
N GLU A 61 8.02 -6.46 13.44
CA GLU A 61 8.28 -6.29 12.02
C GLU A 61 7.24 -7.07 11.20
N LEU A 62 6.59 -6.37 10.27
CA LEU A 62 5.56 -6.91 9.39
C LEU A 62 6.16 -7.11 8.00
N GLY A 63 6.22 -8.34 7.52
CA GLY A 63 6.74 -8.66 6.20
C GLY A 63 8.25 -8.54 6.07
N GLY A 64 8.98 -8.64 7.19
CA GLY A 64 10.43 -8.53 7.28
C GLY A 64 11.22 -9.34 6.25
N MET A 65 12.55 -9.15 6.16
CA MET A 65 13.35 -9.71 5.05
C MET A 65 13.17 -11.21 4.77
N LYS A 66 12.86 -12.00 5.82
CA LYS A 66 12.65 -13.46 5.78
C LYS A 66 11.19 -13.90 5.79
N LYS A 67 10.24 -12.95 5.76
CA LYS A 67 8.80 -13.20 5.75
C LYS A 67 8.21 -12.85 4.38
N LYS A 68 7.09 -13.47 4.05
CA LYS A 68 6.33 -13.15 2.85
C LYS A 68 5.54 -11.88 3.09
N SER A 69 5.52 -11.02 2.08
CA SER A 69 4.77 -9.79 2.14
C SER A 69 4.30 -9.30 0.78
N PHE A 70 3.26 -8.47 0.81
CA PHE A 70 2.83 -7.70 -0.34
C PHE A 70 2.20 -6.38 0.10
N SER A 71 2.24 -5.40 -0.79
CA SER A 71 1.42 -4.21 -0.71
C SER A 71 0.82 -3.92 -2.08
N ILE A 72 -0.50 -3.81 -2.16
CA ILE A 72 -1.24 -3.59 -3.40
C ILE A 72 -2.20 -2.42 -3.20
N ILE A 73 -2.01 -1.36 -3.96
CA ILE A 73 -2.95 -0.24 -4.02
C ILE A 73 -3.70 -0.38 -5.35
N PHE A 74 -5.02 -0.53 -5.28
CA PHE A 74 -5.87 -0.76 -6.44
C PHE A 74 -6.94 0.32 -6.56
N PRO A 75 -6.60 1.44 -7.24
CA PRO A 75 -7.57 2.46 -7.60
C PRO A 75 -8.52 1.97 -8.70
N ILE A 76 -9.80 2.25 -8.57
CA ILE A 76 -10.85 1.96 -9.54
C ILE A 76 -11.80 3.16 -9.66
N GLU A 77 -12.36 3.37 -10.85
CA GLU A 77 -13.35 4.44 -11.09
C GLU A 77 -14.74 4.06 -10.59
N ASP A 78 -15.06 2.76 -10.59
CA ASP A 78 -16.35 2.21 -10.14
C ASP A 78 -16.43 2.19 -8.60
N ALA A 79 -16.51 3.36 -7.95
CA ALA A 79 -16.54 3.50 -6.49
C ALA A 79 -17.63 2.67 -5.80
N GLN A 80 -18.76 2.41 -6.47
CA GLN A 80 -19.87 1.60 -5.95
C GLN A 80 -19.49 0.13 -5.69
N LEU A 81 -18.38 -0.36 -6.24
CA LEU A 81 -17.92 -1.73 -6.00
C LEU A 81 -17.20 -1.90 -4.66
N ILE A 82 -16.82 -0.81 -3.99
CA ILE A 82 -16.04 -0.81 -2.75
C ILE A 82 -16.97 -0.61 -1.55
N ASP A 83 -16.77 -1.40 -0.48
CA ASP A 83 -17.51 -1.21 0.77
C ASP A 83 -16.80 -0.14 1.61
N THR A 84 -17.31 1.09 1.54
CA THR A 84 -16.70 2.25 2.19
C THR A 84 -16.44 2.03 3.67
N GLY A 85 -15.18 2.18 4.07
CA GLY A 85 -14.75 2.08 5.46
C GLY A 85 -14.56 0.65 5.96
N LYS A 86 -14.78 -0.37 5.11
CA LYS A 86 -14.57 -1.76 5.51
C LYS A 86 -13.08 -2.04 5.67
N ILE A 87 -12.75 -2.67 6.79
CA ILE A 87 -11.41 -3.21 7.07
C ILE A 87 -11.58 -4.70 7.29
N SER A 88 -10.87 -5.53 6.51
CA SER A 88 -10.88 -6.99 6.65
C SER A 88 -9.52 -7.45 7.14
N LEU A 89 -9.48 -8.19 8.24
CA LEU A 89 -8.28 -8.82 8.78
C LEU A 89 -8.39 -10.34 8.64
N LEU A 90 -7.58 -10.92 7.75
CA LEU A 90 -7.40 -12.37 7.65
C LEU A 90 -6.14 -12.78 8.42
N GLY A 91 -6.31 -13.25 9.65
CA GLY A 91 -5.21 -13.58 10.56
C GLY A 91 -5.46 -13.12 11.98
N PRO A 92 -4.54 -13.43 12.91
CA PRO A 92 -4.59 -12.93 14.29
C PRO A 92 -4.42 -11.41 14.33
N GLU A 93 -5.05 -10.81 15.34
CA GLU A 93 -4.75 -9.43 15.73
C GLU A 93 -3.29 -9.33 16.24
N ILE A 94 -2.71 -8.13 16.22
CA ILE A 94 -1.29 -7.92 16.48
C ILE A 94 -0.87 -8.33 17.90
N ASP A 95 -1.76 -8.14 18.88
CA ASP A 95 -1.57 -8.55 20.28
C ASP A 95 -1.56 -10.08 20.46
N LYS A 96 -2.10 -10.81 19.48
CA LYS A 96 -2.13 -12.28 19.45
C LYS A 96 -1.02 -12.88 18.58
N CYS A 97 -0.17 -12.05 17.99
CA CYS A 97 0.99 -12.53 17.25
C CYS A 97 2.08 -12.99 18.23
N LEU A 98 2.55 -14.23 18.07
CA LEU A 98 3.58 -14.82 18.93
C LEU A 98 4.99 -14.36 18.54
N ASP A 99 5.22 -14.16 17.24
CA ASP A 99 6.51 -13.74 16.70
C ASP A 99 6.60 -12.22 16.58
N LYS A 100 7.81 -11.68 16.82
CA LYS A 100 8.13 -10.26 16.54
C LYS A 100 8.43 -9.99 15.06
N ASN A 101 8.42 -11.02 14.21
CA ASN A 101 8.57 -10.87 12.76
C ASN A 101 7.56 -11.79 12.08
N ILE A 102 6.56 -11.23 11.41
CA ILE A 102 5.42 -11.98 10.86
C ILE A 102 5.23 -11.74 9.37
N ASP A 103 4.64 -12.71 8.69
CA ASP A 103 4.16 -12.52 7.32
C ASP A 103 3.03 -11.51 7.30
N PHE A 104 3.05 -10.57 6.35
CA PHE A 104 2.08 -9.49 6.30
C PHE A 104 1.77 -9.03 4.89
N GLY A 105 0.48 -8.95 4.57
CA GLY A 105 -0.05 -8.45 3.31
C GLY A 105 -1.01 -7.30 3.52
N MET A 106 -0.90 -6.27 2.69
CA MET A 106 -1.82 -5.14 2.70
C MET A 106 -2.37 -4.88 1.30
N MET A 107 -3.69 -4.81 1.17
CA MET A 107 -4.36 -4.33 -0.03
C MET A 107 -5.26 -3.15 0.31
N ILE A 108 -5.19 -2.10 -0.50
CA ILE A 108 -5.99 -0.89 -0.36
C ILE A 108 -6.78 -0.71 -1.65
N LEU A 109 -8.09 -0.89 -1.55
CA LEU A 109 -9.05 -0.64 -2.63
C LEU A 109 -9.50 0.81 -2.53
N ILE A 110 -9.35 1.59 -3.61
CA ILE A 110 -9.66 3.02 -3.60
C ILE A 110 -10.62 3.35 -4.75
N GLY A 111 -11.79 3.86 -4.41
CA GLY A 111 -12.73 4.41 -5.38
C GLY A 111 -12.36 5.85 -5.67
N VAL A 112 -12.00 6.14 -6.91
CA VAL A 112 -11.59 7.46 -7.39
C VAL A 112 -12.57 7.99 -8.42
N GLU A 113 -12.65 9.31 -8.57
CA GLU A 113 -13.45 9.97 -9.60
C GLU A 113 -12.57 10.96 -10.36
N ASN A 114 -12.70 11.01 -11.70
CA ASN A 114 -11.96 11.94 -12.57
C ASN A 114 -10.44 11.93 -12.34
N SER A 115 -9.85 10.77 -12.04
CA SER A 115 -8.43 10.64 -11.74
C SER A 115 -7.54 10.71 -12.99
N THR A 116 -6.44 11.44 -12.92
CA THR A 116 -5.38 11.43 -13.93
C THR A 116 -4.36 10.31 -13.66
N GLU A 117 -3.51 9.99 -14.63
CA GLU A 117 -2.41 9.02 -14.41
C GLU A 117 -1.44 9.48 -13.30
N LYS A 118 -1.23 10.80 -13.17
CA LYS A 118 -0.41 11.38 -12.10
C LYS A 118 -1.03 11.07 -10.74
N ASP A 119 -2.33 11.29 -10.59
CA ASP A 119 -3.07 10.99 -9.36
C ASP A 119 -2.97 9.51 -8.98
N ILE A 120 -3.15 8.62 -9.96
CA ILE A 120 -3.01 7.16 -9.76
C ILE A 120 -1.59 6.79 -9.28
N ASN A 121 -0.56 7.44 -9.82
CA ASN A 121 0.82 7.21 -9.38
C ASN A 121 1.07 7.74 -7.96
N GLU A 122 0.50 8.89 -7.60
CA GLU A 122 0.61 9.46 -6.25
C GLU A 122 -0.12 8.62 -5.20
N LEU A 123 -1.31 8.07 -5.52
CA LEU A 123 -2.06 7.17 -4.63
C LEU A 123 -1.28 5.92 -4.23
N ARG A 124 -0.33 5.48 -5.07
CA ARG A 124 0.51 4.29 -4.81
C ARG A 124 1.71 4.57 -3.90
N GLN A 125 2.05 5.82 -3.66
CA GLN A 125 3.17 6.17 -2.79
C GLN A 125 2.74 6.03 -1.33
N LEU A 126 3.32 5.08 -0.60
CA LEU A 126 2.95 4.82 0.80
C LEU A 126 3.74 5.66 1.82
N SER A 127 4.64 6.54 1.37
CA SER A 127 5.51 7.33 2.25
C SER A 127 4.71 8.23 3.19
N PHE A 128 3.57 8.77 2.76
CA PHE A 128 2.72 9.61 3.61
C PHE A 128 2.02 8.82 4.72
N ILE A 129 1.81 7.51 4.53
CA ILE A 129 1.26 6.62 5.57
C ILE A 129 2.31 6.42 6.64
N SER A 130 3.56 6.12 6.22
CA SER A 130 4.71 6.03 7.12
C SER A 130 4.88 7.33 7.90
N ASN A 131 4.85 8.48 7.22
CA ASN A 131 5.05 9.78 7.86
C ASN A 131 3.81 10.29 8.62
N GLY A 132 2.70 9.55 8.55
CA GLY A 132 1.40 9.94 9.04
C GLY A 132 1.06 9.38 10.42
N MET A 133 1.87 8.45 10.94
CA MET A 133 1.57 7.70 12.16
C MET A 133 2.77 7.65 13.09
N GLU A 134 2.54 7.91 14.37
CA GLU A 134 3.56 7.84 15.42
C GLU A 134 4.08 6.40 15.61
N GLY A 135 5.40 6.22 15.55
CA GLY A 135 6.06 4.93 15.79
C GLY A 135 5.67 3.82 14.79
N PHE A 136 5.29 4.20 13.56
CA PHE A 136 5.08 3.27 12.45
C PHE A 136 5.93 3.68 11.24
N SER A 137 6.54 2.71 10.57
CA SER A 137 7.28 2.96 9.34
C SER A 137 6.94 1.96 8.24
N ILE A 138 6.87 2.45 7.00
CA ILE A 138 6.78 1.62 5.80
C ILE A 138 8.04 1.80 4.97
N ARG A 139 8.55 0.68 4.48
CA ARG A 139 9.56 0.64 3.43
C ARG A 139 9.07 -0.23 2.29
N THR A 140 9.22 0.29 1.08
CA THR A 140 8.87 -0.42 -0.16
C THR A 140 10.05 -0.29 -1.09
N ILE A 141 10.54 -1.43 -1.55
CA ILE A 141 11.51 -1.53 -2.64
C ILE A 141 10.89 -2.43 -3.73
N PRO A 142 11.42 -2.47 -4.95
CA PRO A 142 10.88 -3.37 -5.97
C PRO A 142 10.73 -4.81 -5.44
N ARG A 143 9.50 -5.33 -5.50
CA ARG A 143 9.10 -6.68 -5.05
C ARG A 143 9.16 -6.95 -3.54
N ARG A 144 9.45 -5.95 -2.70
CA ARG A 144 9.48 -6.12 -1.24
C ARG A 144 8.82 -4.96 -0.51
N PHE A 145 8.14 -5.31 0.55
CA PHE A 145 7.40 -4.39 1.40
C PHE A 145 7.57 -4.86 2.84
N TRP A 146 7.90 -3.96 3.74
CA TRP A 146 7.87 -4.25 5.17
C TRP A 146 7.43 -3.04 5.96
N CYS A 147 6.91 -3.30 7.15
CA CYS A 147 6.60 -2.27 8.12
C CYS A 147 7.31 -2.57 9.43
N ARG A 148 7.65 -1.52 10.18
CA ARG A 148 8.09 -1.64 11.57
C ARG A 148 7.16 -0.83 12.46
N LEU A 149 6.91 -1.38 13.63
CA LEU A 149 6.15 -0.77 14.71
C LEU A 149 7.06 -0.67 15.92
N SER A 150 7.14 0.51 16.52
CA SER A 150 7.93 0.69 17.73
C SER A 150 7.29 -0.03 18.92
N THR A 151 8.12 -0.45 19.87
CA THR A 151 7.64 -1.04 21.13
C THR A 151 6.72 -0.08 21.89
N SER A 152 7.02 1.23 21.86
CA SER A 152 6.19 2.26 22.51
C SER A 152 4.80 2.38 21.88
N THR A 153 4.69 2.29 20.55
CA THR A 153 3.40 2.33 19.85
C THR A 153 2.57 1.08 20.10
N LEU A 154 3.18 -0.10 20.19
CA LEU A 154 2.48 -1.32 20.60
C LEU A 154 1.90 -1.20 22.02
N GLN A 155 2.67 -0.66 22.98
CA GLN A 155 2.22 -0.45 24.36
C GLN A 155 1.05 0.54 24.47
N LYS A 156 0.92 1.46 23.50
CA LYS A 156 -0.21 2.40 23.39
C LYS A 156 -1.49 1.77 22.80
N GLY A 157 -1.48 0.46 22.52
CA GLY A 157 -2.64 -0.30 22.07
C GLY A 157 -2.81 -0.31 20.55
N PHE A 158 -1.73 -0.23 19.77
CA PHE A 158 -1.81 -0.37 18.31
C PHE A 158 -2.49 -1.69 17.93
N SER A 159 -3.38 -1.64 16.94
CA SER A 159 -4.06 -2.80 16.36
C SER A 159 -4.13 -2.69 14.83
N PHE A 160 -4.42 -3.79 14.14
CA PHE A 160 -4.70 -3.78 12.71
C PHE A 160 -6.00 -3.03 12.38
N GLU A 161 -6.97 -3.01 13.29
CA GLU A 161 -8.11 -2.10 13.21
C GLU A 161 -7.67 -0.63 13.19
N PHE A 162 -6.80 -0.23 14.12
CA PHE A 162 -6.23 1.12 14.15
C PHE A 162 -5.47 1.42 12.85
N LEU A 163 -4.62 0.50 12.38
CA LEU A 163 -3.87 0.65 11.12
C LEU A 163 -4.82 0.91 9.94
N GLY A 164 -5.87 0.10 9.80
CA GLY A 164 -6.85 0.27 8.73
C GLY A 164 -7.57 1.63 8.80
N ASN A 165 -8.00 2.03 9.99
CA ASN A 165 -8.63 3.34 10.22
C ASN A 165 -7.69 4.51 9.91
N ALA A 166 -6.42 4.42 10.34
CA ALA A 166 -5.41 5.44 10.10
C ALA A 166 -5.08 5.56 8.60
N ILE A 167 -4.94 4.44 7.89
CA ILE A 167 -4.77 4.43 6.43
C ILE A 167 -5.95 5.15 5.76
N ILE A 168 -7.19 4.79 6.09
CA ILE A 168 -8.39 5.41 5.52
C ILE A 168 -8.39 6.92 5.77
N SER A 169 -8.12 7.34 7.01
CA SER A 169 -8.06 8.74 7.41
C SER A 169 -6.98 9.50 6.63
N LEU A 170 -5.75 8.98 6.56
CA LEU A 170 -4.63 9.63 5.89
C LEU A 170 -4.87 9.77 4.38
N TYR A 171 -5.44 8.76 3.72
CA TYR A 171 -5.81 8.88 2.30
C TYR A 171 -6.90 9.93 2.08
N LYS A 172 -7.97 9.94 2.91
CA LYS A 172 -9.04 10.93 2.80
C LYS A 172 -8.55 12.36 3.05
N GLN A 173 -7.63 12.53 3.99
CA GLN A 173 -7.01 13.84 4.27
C GLN A 173 -6.12 14.30 3.11
N LYS A 174 -5.24 13.42 2.60
CA LYS A 174 -4.24 13.79 1.59
C LYS A 174 -4.86 13.99 0.21
N PHE A 175 -5.78 13.12 -0.18
CA PHE A 175 -6.38 13.08 -1.51
C PHE A 175 -7.84 13.54 -1.49
N LYS A 176 -8.12 14.57 -0.68
CA LYS A 176 -9.45 15.16 -0.54
C LYS A 176 -9.96 15.61 -1.91
N GLY A 177 -11.16 15.17 -2.27
CA GLY A 177 -11.80 15.47 -3.57
C GLY A 177 -11.57 14.40 -4.64
N LEU A 178 -10.45 13.67 -4.59
CA LEU A 178 -10.16 12.56 -5.51
C LEU A 178 -10.71 11.23 -4.98
N VAL A 179 -10.47 10.93 -3.71
CA VAL A 179 -10.86 9.66 -3.08
C VAL A 179 -12.28 9.75 -2.56
N LYS A 180 -13.16 8.86 -3.07
CA LYS A 180 -14.58 8.76 -2.66
C LYS A 180 -14.80 7.69 -1.61
N THR A 181 -14.15 6.56 -1.76
CA THR A 181 -14.32 5.39 -0.89
C THR A 181 -13.03 4.60 -0.79
N ILE A 182 -12.85 3.93 0.35
CA ILE A 182 -11.69 3.11 0.64
C ILE A 182 -12.14 1.86 1.39
N GLU A 183 -11.59 0.71 1.01
CA GLU A 183 -11.64 -0.55 1.73
C GLU A 183 -10.21 -1.07 1.92
N VAL A 184 -9.91 -1.57 3.12
CA VAL A 184 -8.58 -2.08 3.48
C VAL A 184 -8.68 -3.57 3.77
N ILE A 185 -7.75 -4.35 3.22
CA ILE A 185 -7.63 -5.78 3.48
C ILE A 185 -6.23 -6.04 3.99
N LEU A 186 -6.14 -6.63 5.17
CA LEU A 186 -4.92 -6.99 5.86
C LEU A 186 -4.88 -8.52 5.99
N ILE A 187 -3.71 -9.12 5.72
CA ILE A 187 -3.46 -10.54 5.94
C ILE A 187 -2.25 -10.66 6.85
N SER A 188 -2.42 -11.26 8.04
CA SER A 188 -1.37 -11.41 9.04
C SER A 188 -1.08 -12.89 9.32
N SER A 189 0.20 -13.23 9.50
CA SER A 189 0.67 -14.53 10.00
C SER A 189 0.23 -15.78 9.20
N TYR A 190 -0.32 -15.60 7.99
CA TYR A 190 -0.74 -16.69 7.10
C TYR A 190 0.06 -16.67 5.78
N PRO A 191 1.28 -17.24 5.75
CA PRO A 191 2.16 -17.20 4.58
C PRO A 191 1.57 -17.86 3.33
N ASP A 192 0.72 -18.88 3.49
CA ASP A 192 0.07 -19.54 2.36
C ASP A 192 -1.06 -18.69 1.79
N SER A 193 -1.85 -18.04 2.65
CA SER A 193 -2.86 -17.07 2.22
C SER A 193 -2.23 -15.91 1.45
N ILE A 194 -1.11 -15.38 1.96
CA ILE A 194 -0.36 -14.31 1.29
C ILE A 194 0.14 -14.77 -0.08
N LYS A 195 0.75 -15.96 -0.18
CA LYS A 195 1.22 -16.51 -1.47
C LYS A 195 0.07 -16.68 -2.47
N ASN A 196 -1.06 -17.22 -2.01
CA ASN A 196 -2.23 -17.43 -2.85
C ASN A 196 -2.86 -16.09 -3.25
N PHE A 197 -2.88 -15.10 -2.36
CA PHE A 197 -3.37 -13.75 -2.65
C PHE A 197 -2.51 -13.03 -3.69
N ILE A 198 -1.18 -13.14 -3.58
CA ILE A 198 -0.25 -12.59 -4.59
C ILE A 198 -0.52 -13.23 -5.96
N THR A 199 -0.75 -14.54 -6.00
CA THR A 199 -1.07 -15.26 -7.24
C THR A 199 -2.42 -14.81 -7.81
N LEU A 200 -3.43 -14.67 -6.96
CA LEU A 200 -4.75 -14.19 -7.35
C LEU A 200 -4.73 -12.75 -7.90
N SER A 201 -3.91 -11.89 -7.27
CA SER A 201 -3.79 -10.48 -7.63
C SER A 201 -2.72 -10.22 -8.70
N SER A 202 -2.10 -11.27 -9.26
CA SER A 202 -1.06 -11.11 -10.29
C SER A 202 -1.61 -10.34 -11.50
N GLU A 203 -2.84 -10.65 -11.94
CA GLU A 203 -3.56 -9.95 -13.02
C GLU A 203 -3.65 -8.43 -12.78
N ILE A 204 -3.78 -7.99 -11.51
CA ILE A 204 -3.76 -6.57 -11.15
C ILE A 204 -2.35 -6.01 -11.31
N THR A 205 -1.37 -6.70 -10.73
CA THR A 205 0.03 -6.23 -10.74
C THR A 205 0.63 -6.23 -12.14
N ASP A 206 0.27 -7.17 -13.00
CA ASP A 206 0.82 -7.32 -14.35
C ASP A 206 0.31 -6.23 -15.28
N ARG A 207 -0.96 -5.80 -15.14
CA ARG A 207 -1.45 -4.60 -15.85
C ARG A 207 -0.63 -3.36 -15.53
N PHE A 208 -0.19 -3.22 -14.28
CA PHE A 208 0.65 -2.10 -13.87
C PHE A 208 2.09 -2.26 -14.34
N LYS A 209 2.66 -3.47 -14.25
CA LYS A 209 3.99 -3.76 -14.78
C LYS A 209 4.05 -3.52 -16.28
N GLU A 210 3.03 -3.89 -17.05
CA GLU A 210 3.02 -3.70 -18.50
C GLU A 210 3.01 -2.22 -18.87
N LYS A 211 2.20 -1.39 -18.19
CA LYS A 211 2.26 0.07 -18.36
C LYS A 211 3.65 0.63 -18.03
N TRP A 212 4.25 0.19 -16.92
CA TRP A 212 5.59 0.62 -16.52
C TRP A 212 6.66 0.15 -17.51
N ARG A 213 6.55 -1.09 -18.02
CA ARG A 213 7.43 -1.69 -19.01
C ARG A 213 7.39 -0.90 -20.31
N LYS A 214 6.18 -0.61 -20.82
CA LYS A 214 6.00 0.24 -22.00
C LYS A 214 6.60 1.63 -21.81
N LYS A 215 6.40 2.25 -20.64
CA LYS A 215 6.96 3.56 -20.32
C LYS A 215 8.50 3.54 -20.25
N ILE A 216 9.09 2.49 -19.66
CA ILE A 216 10.55 2.28 -19.70
C ILE A 216 11.02 2.08 -21.14
N GLU A 217 10.31 1.28 -21.94
CA GLU A 217 10.68 0.95 -23.30
C GLU A 217 10.59 2.18 -24.23
N GLU A 218 9.54 2.99 -24.09
CA GLU A 218 9.40 4.30 -24.74
C GLU A 218 10.48 5.27 -24.28
N TRP A 219 10.77 5.32 -22.98
CA TRP A 219 11.85 6.13 -22.43
C TRP A 219 13.20 5.72 -23.02
N LYS A 220 13.54 4.42 -22.97
CA LYS A 220 14.75 3.85 -23.56
C LYS A 220 14.87 4.22 -25.03
N LYS A 221 13.79 4.08 -25.81
CA LYS A 221 13.77 4.45 -27.23
C LYS A 221 14.01 5.95 -27.46
N ARG A 222 13.50 6.82 -26.58
CA ARG A 222 13.67 8.28 -26.70
C ARG A 222 15.10 8.75 -26.46
N ILE A 223 15.82 8.07 -25.57
CA ILE A 223 17.20 8.41 -25.21
C ILE A 223 18.23 7.43 -25.79
N ASP A 224 17.80 6.57 -26.74
CA ASP A 224 18.62 5.53 -27.37
C ASP A 224 19.39 4.67 -26.35
N CYS A 225 18.69 4.24 -25.30
CA CYS A 225 19.28 3.50 -24.18
C CYS A 225 19.10 1.99 -24.33
N ASP A 226 20.21 1.31 -24.55
CA ASP A 226 20.30 -0.15 -24.70
C ASP A 226 20.62 -0.89 -23.39
N TYR A 227 20.73 -0.19 -22.26
CA TYR A 227 21.14 -0.81 -20.99
C TYR A 227 20.00 -1.60 -20.32
N ASP A 228 20.24 -2.88 -20.04
CA ASP A 228 19.28 -3.78 -19.38
C ASP A 228 19.25 -3.70 -17.85
N TRP A 229 20.22 -3.01 -17.24
CA TRP A 229 20.31 -2.85 -15.79
C TRP A 229 19.36 -1.76 -15.28
N GLY A 230 18.92 -1.88 -14.03
CA GLY A 230 18.04 -0.88 -13.41
C GLY A 230 18.71 0.49 -13.34
N CYS A 231 17.96 1.57 -13.64
CA CYS A 231 18.49 2.93 -13.68
C CYS A 231 19.17 3.37 -12.37
N GLU A 232 18.81 2.76 -11.24
CA GLU A 232 19.36 3.03 -9.89
C GLU A 232 20.84 2.65 -9.72
N ILE A 233 21.38 1.80 -10.60
CA ILE A 233 22.80 1.39 -10.58
C ILE A 233 23.51 1.76 -11.89
N CYS A 234 22.88 2.59 -12.72
CA CYS A 234 23.44 2.99 -14.01
C CYS A 234 24.48 4.10 -13.79
N PRO A 235 25.71 3.97 -14.34
CA PRO A 235 26.72 5.01 -14.20
C PRO A 235 26.34 6.32 -14.91
N TYR A 236 25.37 6.30 -15.82
CA TYR A 236 24.89 7.46 -16.59
C TYR A 236 23.57 8.04 -16.05
N GLN A 237 23.23 7.74 -14.78
CA GLN A 237 21.93 8.11 -14.22
C GLN A 237 21.72 9.62 -14.18
N GLU A 238 22.72 10.40 -13.79
CA GLU A 238 22.62 11.86 -13.70
C GLU A 238 22.40 12.48 -15.07
N GLU A 239 23.21 12.09 -16.06
CA GLU A 239 23.12 12.61 -17.43
C GLU A 239 21.78 12.24 -18.08
N CYS A 240 21.26 11.03 -17.83
CA CYS A 240 19.93 10.63 -18.30
C CYS A 240 18.80 11.45 -17.66
N LEU A 241 18.95 11.85 -16.38
CA LEU A 241 17.98 12.71 -15.71
C LEU A 241 18.00 14.14 -16.27
N ASP A 242 19.16 14.65 -16.66
CA ASP A 242 19.27 15.96 -17.31
C ASP A 242 18.66 15.94 -18.70
N ILE A 243 18.94 14.90 -19.50
CA ILE A 243 18.29 14.71 -20.82
C ILE A 243 16.77 14.66 -20.66
N LYS A 244 16.26 14.00 -19.61
CA LYS A 244 14.82 13.96 -19.30
C LYS A 244 14.23 15.34 -19.08
N GLN A 245 14.91 16.18 -18.31
CA GLN A 245 14.44 17.54 -18.05
C GLN A 245 14.38 18.35 -19.35
N VAL A 246 15.41 18.26 -20.20
CA VAL A 246 15.43 18.94 -21.50
C VAL A 246 14.30 18.46 -22.42
N LEU A 247 14.04 17.16 -22.48
CA LEU A 247 12.96 16.60 -23.31
C LEU A 247 11.58 17.08 -22.85
N VAL A 248 11.33 17.13 -21.54
CA VAL A 248 10.07 17.65 -20.98
C VAL A 248 9.89 19.12 -21.34
N LEU A 249 10.94 19.94 -21.17
CA LEU A 249 10.90 21.37 -21.52
C LEU A 249 10.62 21.59 -23.01
N ARG A 250 11.18 20.76 -23.90
CA ARG A 250 10.90 20.86 -25.34
C ARG A 250 9.44 20.58 -25.66
N GLU A 251 8.85 19.55 -25.07
CA GLU A 251 7.42 19.24 -25.27
C GLU A 251 6.49 20.34 -24.76
N GLU A 252 6.89 21.06 -23.71
CA GLU A 252 6.13 22.21 -23.20
C GLU A 252 6.21 23.42 -24.13
N ILE A 253 7.33 23.60 -24.84
CA ILE A 253 7.52 24.67 -25.83
C ILE A 253 6.83 24.34 -27.17
N GLU A 254 6.79 23.07 -27.55
CA GLU A 254 6.21 22.60 -28.82
C GLU A 254 4.69 22.40 -28.77
N LYS A 255 4.06 22.56 -27.60
CA LYS A 255 2.61 22.59 -27.40
C LYS A 255 2.03 23.99 -27.58
#